data_AF-A0A352RT81-F1
#
_entry.id   AF-A0A352RT81-F1
#
_cell.length_a   1.000
_cell.length_b   1.000
_cell.length_c   1.000
_cell.angle_alpha   90.00
_cell.angle_beta   90.00
_cell.angle_gamma   90.00
#
_symmetry.space_group_name_H-M   'P 1'
#
loop_
_entity.id
_entity.type
_entity.pdbx_description
1 polymer ?
#
loop_
_entity_poly.entity_id
_entity_poly.type
_entity_poly.pdbx_seq_one_letter_code
_entity_poly.pdbx_strand_id
1 'polypeptide(L)'
;TSLLLGLANLRLGIWWPSNMAEGGSCAVPSAMRRPDIEQRLHPALGVITGLFRTQYYLARELAARFHGTRRRWQYLSDGGHFENTAIYELLRPERRVGLIVVCDCGCDGDYRFGDLANLIRLARIDFGLEIVVDQAAPDDAVLGPVFGTPDDFTANAPPESRDKVAILLNVHIAGQAGAPDSAPITRIVLLKPRLTPSAPADVRQYGAMHPAFPQEGTADQFFDEAQWESYRALGVAIGRRIASSAVASRLFGHV
;
A
#
# COMPACT_ATOMS: atom_id res chain seq x y z
N THR A 1 19.21 -12.20 15.96
CA THR A 1 19.25 -12.16 14.48
C THR A 1 19.05 -10.75 13.94
N SER A 2 17.99 -10.03 14.32
CA SER A 2 17.70 -8.67 13.83
C SER A 2 18.78 -7.61 14.14
N LEU A 3 19.43 -7.69 15.31
CA LEU A 3 20.55 -6.79 15.66
C LEU A 3 21.77 -7.00 14.73
N LEU A 4 22.09 -8.25 14.38
CA LEU A 4 23.20 -8.58 13.49
C LEU A 4 22.92 -8.16 12.05
N LEU A 5 21.68 -8.33 11.57
CA LEU A 5 21.24 -7.81 10.27
C LEU A 5 21.28 -6.28 10.23
N GLY A 6 20.92 -5.63 11.33
CA GLY A 6 21.07 -4.18 11.52
C GLY A 6 22.54 -3.74 11.43
N LEU A 7 23.44 -4.41 12.18
CA LEU A 7 24.89 -4.16 12.18
C LEU A 7 25.53 -4.39 10.80
N ALA A 8 25.07 -5.39 10.06
CA ALA A 8 25.51 -5.68 8.69
C ALA A 8 24.87 -4.76 7.64
N ASN A 9 23.95 -3.87 8.04
CA ASN A 9 23.16 -3.01 7.16
C ASN A 9 22.44 -3.78 6.03
N LEU A 10 21.96 -4.99 6.33
CA LEU A 10 21.15 -5.81 5.43
C LEU A 10 19.68 -5.37 5.49
N ARG A 11 19.45 -4.07 5.28
CA ARG A 11 18.14 -3.42 5.31
C ARG A 11 17.82 -2.90 3.91
N LEU A 12 16.58 -3.06 3.47
CA LEU A 12 16.10 -2.55 2.19
C LEU A 12 15.94 -1.02 2.27
N GLY A 13 16.90 -0.31 1.66
CA GLY A 13 16.89 1.15 1.63
C GLY A 13 18.26 1.77 1.40
N ILE A 14 18.27 3.09 1.19
CA ILE A 14 19.47 3.86 0.88
C ILE A 14 19.59 5.10 1.76
N TRP A 15 20.83 5.52 2.04
CA TRP A 15 21.07 6.82 2.66
C TRP A 15 20.85 7.93 1.62
N TRP A 16 19.74 8.65 1.76
CA TRP A 16 19.31 9.73 0.89
C TRP A 16 19.70 11.11 1.45
N PRO A 17 20.18 12.05 0.63
CA PRO A 17 20.49 13.40 1.10
C PRO A 17 19.20 14.17 1.39
N SER A 18 19.04 14.58 2.64
CA SER A 18 17.88 15.31 3.22
C SER A 18 17.58 16.71 2.65
N ASN A 19 18.22 17.11 1.54
CA ASN A 19 18.03 18.43 0.93
C ASN A 19 16.72 18.48 0.13
N MET A 20 15.61 18.07 0.75
CA MET A 20 14.26 18.33 0.27
C MET A 20 14.16 19.85 0.17
N ALA A 21 14.15 20.40 -1.04
CA ALA A 21 14.13 21.83 -1.25
C ALA A 21 12.94 22.42 -0.49
N GLU A 22 13.18 23.48 0.30
CA GLU A 22 12.12 24.37 0.76
C GLU A 22 11.53 25.05 -0.49
N GLY A 23 10.57 24.38 -1.14
CA GLY A 23 9.90 24.83 -2.37
C GLY A 23 10.35 24.11 -3.65
N GLY A 24 9.62 23.06 -4.02
CA GLY A 24 9.28 22.65 -5.41
C GLY A 24 10.37 22.39 -6.47
N SER A 25 11.65 22.64 -6.22
CA SER A 25 12.72 22.47 -7.18
C SER A 25 13.68 21.37 -6.74
N CYS A 26 13.73 20.27 -7.48
CA CYS A 26 14.55 19.09 -7.19
C CYS A 26 16.08 19.31 -7.30
N ALA A 27 16.57 20.55 -7.39
CA ALA A 27 17.99 20.84 -7.46
C ALA A 27 18.36 22.01 -6.53
N VAL A 28 18.84 21.69 -5.33
CA VAL A 28 19.53 22.66 -4.47
C VAL A 28 21.02 22.68 -4.88
N PRO A 29 21.60 23.85 -5.26
CA PRO A 29 23.01 23.97 -5.58
C PRO A 29 23.91 23.46 -4.45
N SER A 30 25.07 22.87 -4.79
CA SER A 30 26.04 22.32 -3.82
C SER A 30 26.42 23.31 -2.69
N ALA A 31 26.37 24.61 -2.99
CA ALA A 31 26.67 25.71 -2.06
C ALA A 31 25.63 25.91 -0.93
N MET A 32 24.39 25.42 -1.10
CA MET A 32 23.31 25.54 -0.11
C MET A 32 23.12 24.27 0.74
N ARG A 33 23.98 23.25 0.53
CA ARG A 33 23.98 22.02 1.33
C ARG A 33 24.34 22.37 2.77
N ARG A 34 23.38 22.24 3.69
CA ARG A 34 23.62 22.43 5.14
C ARG A 34 24.77 21.50 5.55
N PRO A 35 25.91 22.01 6.05
CA PRO A 35 26.94 21.17 6.60
C PRO A 35 26.35 20.45 7.81
N ASP A 36 26.66 19.17 7.96
CA ASP A 36 26.30 18.45 9.17
C ASP A 36 26.93 19.24 10.34
N ILE A 37 26.14 19.64 11.33
CA ILE A 37 26.61 20.48 12.45
C ILE A 37 27.85 19.83 13.10
N GLU A 38 27.88 18.50 13.12
CA GLU A 38 28.98 17.69 13.62
C GLU A 38 30.25 17.76 12.74
N GLN A 39 30.12 17.92 11.42
CA GLN A 39 31.26 18.09 10.50
C GLN A 39 31.91 19.47 10.64
N ARG A 40 31.14 20.50 10.99
CA ARG A 40 31.68 21.84 11.28
C ARG A 40 32.42 21.89 12.62
N LEU A 41 31.98 21.12 13.61
CA LEU A 41 32.57 21.12 14.95
C LEU A 41 33.76 20.17 15.08
N HIS A 42 33.82 19.10 14.28
CA HIS A 42 34.88 18.09 14.36
C HIS A 42 35.37 17.64 12.96
N PRO A 43 36.45 18.23 12.43
CA PRO A 43 36.95 17.93 11.09
C PRO A 43 37.32 16.45 10.88
N ALA A 44 37.91 15.82 11.91
CA ALA A 44 38.27 14.41 11.89
C ALA A 44 37.04 13.47 11.83
N LEU A 45 35.96 13.82 12.54
CA LEU A 45 34.67 13.13 12.39
C LEU A 45 34.08 13.33 11.00
N GLY A 46 34.34 14.47 10.35
CA GLY A 46 33.94 14.70 8.96
C GLY A 46 34.53 13.72 7.95
N VAL A 47 35.80 13.36 8.12
CA VAL A 47 36.46 12.35 7.28
C VAL A 47 35.89 10.96 7.53
N ILE A 48 35.71 10.58 8.80
CA ILE A 48 35.16 9.27 9.20
C ILE A 48 33.71 9.11 8.72
N THR A 49 32.88 10.15 8.88
CA THR A 49 31.49 10.14 8.40
C THR A 49 31.38 10.12 6.89
N GLY A 50 32.39 10.63 6.16
CA GLY A 50 32.48 10.52 4.71
C GLY A 50 32.78 9.09 4.24
N LEU A 51 33.73 8.43 4.89
CA LEU A 51 34.18 7.07 4.52
C LEU A 51 33.26 5.96 5.06
N PHE A 52 32.71 6.12 6.26
CA PHE A 52 31.90 5.13 6.98
C PHE A 52 30.50 5.69 7.31
N ARG A 53 29.87 6.34 6.33
CA ARG A 53 28.55 6.97 6.48
C ARG A 53 27.51 6.01 7.07
N THR A 54 27.37 4.84 6.48
CA THR A 54 26.35 3.85 6.89
C THR A 54 26.53 3.45 8.35
N GLN A 55 27.76 3.10 8.74
CA GLN A 55 28.09 2.65 10.08
C GLN A 55 27.89 3.78 11.10
N TYR A 56 28.29 5.01 10.75
CA TYR A 56 28.09 6.17 11.60
C TYR A 56 26.60 6.41 11.89
N TYR A 57 25.77 6.48 10.85
CA TYR A 57 24.36 6.79 11.03
C TYR A 57 23.62 5.63 11.72
N LEU A 58 23.96 4.38 11.43
CA LEU A 58 23.45 3.21 12.13
C LEU A 58 23.82 3.22 13.63
N ALA A 59 25.06 3.54 13.99
CA ALA A 59 25.46 3.65 15.39
C ALA A 59 24.64 4.70 16.15
N ARG A 60 24.24 5.78 15.47
CA ARG A 60 23.36 6.80 16.05
C ARG A 60 21.93 6.29 16.23
N GLU A 61 21.40 5.53 15.28
CA GLU A 61 20.10 4.86 15.42
C GLU A 61 20.09 3.89 16.60
N LEU A 62 21.13 3.05 16.73
CA LEU A 62 21.31 2.12 17.85
C LEU A 62 21.41 2.83 19.21
N ALA A 63 22.00 4.03 19.23
CA ALA A 63 22.08 4.89 20.41
C ALA A 63 20.83 5.75 20.64
N ALA A 64 19.72 5.51 19.92
CA ALA A 64 18.49 6.29 19.96
C ALA A 64 18.68 7.80 19.71
N ARG A 65 19.73 8.18 18.99
CA ARG A 65 20.01 9.57 18.62
C ARG A 65 19.35 9.83 17.28
N PHE A 66 18.19 10.48 17.28
CA PHE A 66 17.46 10.89 16.07
C PHE A 66 17.40 12.41 15.99
N HIS A 67 17.84 13.01 14.88
CA HIS A 67 17.86 14.47 14.72
C HIS A 67 16.82 14.96 13.69
N GLY A 68 15.93 14.06 13.25
CA GLY A 68 14.85 14.33 12.30
C GLY A 68 15.34 14.97 11.00
N THR A 69 14.62 15.99 10.54
CA THR A 69 14.90 16.76 9.32
C THR A 69 16.17 17.61 9.37
N ARG A 70 16.82 17.71 10.53
CA ARG A 70 18.06 18.48 10.69
C ARG A 70 19.32 17.70 10.26
N ARG A 71 19.19 16.40 9.95
CA ARG A 71 20.32 15.57 9.47
C ARG A 71 20.51 15.71 7.99
N ARG A 72 21.77 15.75 7.55
CA ARG A 72 22.15 15.76 6.14
C ARG A 72 21.71 14.50 5.39
N TRP A 73 21.71 13.34 6.03
CA TRP A 73 21.28 12.08 5.44
C TRP A 73 20.12 11.47 6.19
N GLN A 74 19.15 10.93 5.45
CA GLN A 74 18.01 10.18 5.94
C GLN A 74 18.04 8.78 5.35
N TYR A 75 17.62 7.79 6.12
CA TYR A 75 17.46 6.44 5.61
C TYR A 75 16.12 6.33 4.90
N LEU A 76 16.15 6.16 3.58
CA LEU A 76 14.97 5.98 2.75
C LEU A 76 14.79 4.49 2.50
N SER A 77 13.74 3.91 3.07
CA SER A 77 13.34 2.52 2.87
C SER A 77 12.19 2.39 1.89
N ASP A 78 11.92 1.17 1.45
CA ASP A 78 10.67 0.82 0.77
C ASP A 78 9.46 1.25 1.62
N GLY A 79 8.46 1.85 0.98
CA GLY A 79 7.21 2.30 1.61
C GLY A 79 6.31 1.15 2.07
N GLY A 80 6.45 -0.04 1.48
CA GLY A 80 5.71 -1.24 1.88
C GLY A 80 5.98 -1.67 3.34
N HIS A 81 7.08 -1.23 3.94
CA HIS A 81 7.34 -1.44 5.38
C HIS A 81 6.41 -0.63 6.29
N PHE A 82 5.81 0.45 5.78
CA PHE A 82 4.89 1.30 6.51
C PHE A 82 3.44 0.98 6.15
N GLU A 83 3.11 1.06 4.86
CA GLU A 83 1.76 0.83 4.33
C GLU A 83 1.86 0.42 2.85
N ASN A 84 1.40 -0.79 2.52
CA ASN A 84 1.69 -1.46 1.24
C ASN A 84 0.66 -1.16 0.13
N THR A 85 -0.51 -0.60 0.45
CA THR A 85 -1.57 -0.30 -0.53
C THR A 85 -1.38 1.05 -1.24
N ALA A 86 -0.49 1.91 -0.72
CA ALA A 86 -0.27 3.30 -1.13
C ALA A 86 -1.49 4.22 -0.95
N ILE A 87 -2.58 3.74 -0.34
CA ILE A 87 -3.81 4.50 -0.11
C ILE A 87 -3.60 5.56 0.96
N TYR A 88 -2.73 5.30 1.95
CA TYR A 88 -2.49 6.22 3.08
C TYR A 88 -2.18 7.66 2.63
N GLU A 89 -1.30 7.82 1.65
CA GLU A 89 -0.92 9.15 1.14
C GLU A 89 -2.04 9.84 0.35
N LEU A 90 -2.95 9.07 -0.26
CA LEU A 90 -4.11 9.58 -0.98
C LEU A 90 -5.23 10.07 -0.04
N LEU A 91 -5.29 9.50 1.18
CA LEU A 91 -6.26 9.88 2.20
C LEU A 91 -5.91 11.16 2.96
N ARG A 92 -4.73 11.75 2.71
CA ARG A 92 -4.37 13.04 3.29
C ARG A 92 -5.46 14.09 3.02
N PRO A 93 -6.01 14.76 4.04
CA PRO A 93 -7.14 15.69 3.87
C PRO A 93 -6.89 16.80 2.83
N GLU A 94 -5.64 17.21 2.64
CA GLU A 94 -5.25 18.23 1.66
C GLU A 94 -5.42 17.76 0.20
N ARG A 95 -5.40 16.45 -0.05
CA ARG A 95 -5.51 15.86 -1.39
C ARG A 95 -6.94 15.87 -1.91
N ARG A 96 -7.94 15.79 -1.02
CA ARG A 96 -9.37 15.81 -1.36
C ARG A 96 -9.75 14.77 -2.43
N VAL A 97 -9.19 13.56 -2.34
CA VAL A 97 -9.49 12.49 -3.29
C VAL A 97 -10.85 11.90 -2.97
N GLY A 98 -11.83 12.05 -3.88
CA GLY A 98 -13.19 11.52 -3.68
C GLY A 98 -13.34 10.03 -4.01
N LEU A 99 -12.47 9.49 -4.86
CA LEU A 99 -12.52 8.10 -5.30
C LEU A 99 -11.09 7.55 -5.45
N ILE A 100 -10.87 6.39 -4.86
CA ILE A 100 -9.63 5.62 -4.98
C ILE A 100 -9.99 4.26 -5.57
N VAL A 101 -9.30 3.86 -6.64
CA VAL A 101 -9.39 2.51 -7.20
C VAL A 101 -8.02 1.88 -7.09
N VAL A 102 -7.94 0.74 -6.42
CA VAL A 102 -6.66 0.13 -6.01
C VAL A 102 -6.74 -1.38 -6.10
N CYS A 103 -5.66 -2.00 -6.55
CA CYS A 103 -5.50 -3.44 -6.50
C CYS A 103 -4.67 -3.79 -5.26
N ASP A 104 -5.24 -4.60 -4.38
CA ASP A 104 -4.50 -5.21 -3.27
C ASP A 104 -3.68 -6.39 -3.81
N CYS A 105 -2.43 -6.11 -4.13
CA CYS A 105 -1.45 -7.07 -4.65
C CYS A 105 -0.45 -7.54 -3.58
N GLY A 106 -0.78 -7.40 -2.28
CA GLY A 106 0.03 -7.96 -1.20
C GLY A 106 0.00 -9.50 -1.19
N CYS A 107 1.01 -10.13 -0.60
CA CYS A 107 1.01 -11.58 -0.40
C CYS A 107 0.04 -11.96 0.73
N ASP A 108 -1.14 -12.45 0.34
CA ASP A 108 -2.24 -12.74 1.27
C ASP A 108 -3.00 -14.01 0.85
N GLY A 109 -2.31 -15.16 0.88
CA GLY A 109 -2.86 -16.45 0.42
C GLY A 109 -4.10 -16.92 1.18
N ASP A 110 -4.30 -16.43 2.41
CA ASP A 110 -5.45 -16.76 3.26
C ASP A 110 -6.55 -15.68 3.22
N TYR A 111 -6.40 -14.62 2.42
CA TYR A 111 -7.32 -13.48 2.35
C TYR A 111 -7.62 -12.86 3.72
N ARG A 112 -6.59 -12.62 4.54
CA ARG A 112 -6.70 -12.01 5.88
C ARG A 112 -6.75 -10.49 5.83
N PHE A 113 -6.44 -9.87 4.69
CA PHE A 113 -6.50 -8.42 4.49
C PHE A 113 -5.66 -7.63 5.51
N GLY A 114 -4.46 -8.14 5.83
CA GLY A 114 -3.57 -7.52 6.81
C GLY A 114 -3.16 -6.08 6.45
N ASP A 115 -2.88 -5.83 5.17
CA ASP A 115 -2.53 -4.50 4.65
C ASP A 115 -3.70 -3.51 4.80
N LEU A 116 -4.93 -3.94 4.48
CA LEU A 116 -6.14 -3.16 4.70
C LEU A 116 -6.35 -2.84 6.20
N ALA A 117 -6.19 -3.83 7.08
CA ALA A 117 -6.33 -3.62 8.52
C ALA A 117 -5.30 -2.62 9.07
N ASN A 118 -4.07 -2.67 8.56
CA ASN A 118 -3.02 -1.69 8.88
C ASN A 118 -3.41 -0.28 8.40
N LEU A 119 -3.84 -0.14 7.14
CA LEU A 119 -4.33 1.12 6.58
C LEU A 119 -5.47 1.73 7.42
N ILE A 120 -6.47 0.93 7.81
CA ILE A 120 -7.61 1.38 8.63
C ILE A 120 -7.11 1.95 9.96
N ARG A 121 -6.16 1.28 10.62
CA ARG A 121 -5.57 1.75 11.88
C ARG A 121 -4.81 3.06 11.69
N LEU A 122 -3.97 3.14 10.65
CA LEU A 122 -3.17 4.33 10.36
C LEU A 122 -4.05 5.54 10.01
N ALA A 123 -5.08 5.35 9.17
CA ALA A 123 -6.02 6.41 8.81
C ALA A 123 -6.74 6.99 10.04
N ARG A 124 -7.13 6.13 11.00
CA ARG A 124 -7.76 6.55 12.25
C ARG A 124 -6.82 7.33 13.16
N ILE A 125 -5.59 6.85 13.33
CA ILE A 125 -4.62 7.44 14.26
C ILE A 125 -4.08 8.77 13.71
N ASP A 126 -3.71 8.80 12.43
CA ASP A 126 -2.94 9.90 11.86
C ASP A 126 -3.83 11.00 11.27
N PHE A 127 -4.99 10.63 10.70
CA PHE A 127 -5.88 11.57 10.01
C PHE A 127 -7.23 11.75 10.69
N GLY A 128 -7.53 10.97 11.74
CA GLY A 128 -8.87 10.95 12.33
C GLY A 128 -9.92 10.54 11.31
N LEU A 129 -9.62 9.56 10.45
CA LEU A 129 -10.56 9.01 9.46
C LEU A 129 -11.01 7.61 9.86
N GLU A 130 -12.29 7.31 9.62
CA GLU A 130 -12.85 5.97 9.79
C GLU A 130 -13.14 5.38 8.41
N ILE A 131 -12.63 4.17 8.15
CA ILE A 131 -12.85 3.42 6.90
C ILE A 131 -13.73 2.22 7.23
N VAL A 132 -14.89 2.13 6.58
CA VAL A 132 -15.91 1.10 6.85
C VAL A 132 -16.21 0.34 5.56
N VAL A 133 -16.38 -0.98 5.66
CA VAL A 133 -16.85 -1.81 4.54
C VAL A 133 -18.31 -1.48 4.25
N ASP A 134 -18.62 -1.22 2.98
CA ASP A 134 -20.00 -1.02 2.53
C ASP A 134 -20.76 -2.34 2.59
N GLN A 135 -21.65 -2.48 3.57
CA GLN A 135 -22.45 -3.68 3.79
C GLN A 135 -23.63 -3.78 2.82
N ALA A 136 -24.00 -2.70 2.13
CA ALA A 136 -25.10 -2.72 1.16
C ALA A 136 -24.63 -3.15 -0.24
N ALA A 137 -23.35 -2.97 -0.57
CA ALA A 137 -22.81 -3.37 -1.87
C ALA A 137 -22.97 -4.87 -2.20
N PRO A 138 -22.76 -5.82 -1.28
CA PRO A 138 -23.00 -7.24 -1.53
C PRO A 138 -24.48 -7.61 -1.82
N ASP A 139 -25.43 -6.82 -1.29
CA ASP A 139 -26.87 -7.06 -1.43
C ASP A 139 -27.48 -6.30 -2.63
N ASP A 140 -26.74 -5.37 -3.24
CA ASP A 140 -27.19 -4.63 -4.42
C ASP A 140 -27.22 -5.55 -5.66
N ALA A 141 -28.31 -5.49 -6.42
CA ALA A 141 -28.54 -6.38 -7.57
C ALA A 141 -27.47 -6.24 -8.68
N VAL A 142 -26.77 -5.11 -8.76
CA VAL A 142 -25.73 -4.85 -9.76
C VAL A 142 -24.34 -5.05 -9.17
N LEU A 143 -24.10 -4.59 -7.93
CA LEU A 143 -22.78 -4.68 -7.29
C LEU A 143 -22.52 -6.04 -6.65
N GLY A 144 -23.52 -6.68 -6.07
CA GLY A 144 -23.40 -7.93 -5.29
C GLY A 144 -22.71 -9.09 -6.01
N PRO A 145 -22.87 -9.29 -7.33
CA PRO A 145 -22.13 -10.30 -8.08
C PRO A 145 -20.61 -10.05 -8.18
N VAL A 146 -20.14 -8.85 -7.85
CA VAL A 146 -18.73 -8.43 -8.02
C VAL A 146 -18.11 -7.99 -6.69
N PHE A 147 -18.90 -7.35 -5.83
CA PHE A 147 -18.49 -6.78 -4.55
C PHE A 147 -18.86 -7.69 -3.39
N GLY A 148 -17.93 -7.82 -2.46
CA GLY A 148 -18.09 -8.58 -1.22
C GLY A 148 -17.61 -7.83 0.01
N THR A 149 -17.74 -8.53 1.13
CA THR A 149 -17.06 -8.21 2.39
C THR A 149 -15.80 -9.07 2.52
N PRO A 150 -14.88 -8.78 3.46
CA PRO A 150 -13.74 -9.66 3.72
C PRO A 150 -14.13 -11.14 3.97
N ASP A 151 -15.28 -11.40 4.59
CA ASP A 151 -15.74 -12.76 4.90
C ASP A 151 -16.05 -13.57 3.62
N ASP A 152 -16.42 -12.91 2.52
CA ASP A 152 -16.67 -13.52 1.21
C ASP A 152 -15.43 -14.08 0.51
N PHE A 153 -14.23 -13.77 1.02
CA PHE A 153 -12.96 -14.25 0.49
C PHE A 153 -12.36 -15.40 1.31
N THR A 154 -12.96 -15.72 2.45
CA THR A 154 -12.48 -16.81 3.32
C THR A 154 -12.70 -18.17 2.67
N ALA A 155 -11.93 -19.17 3.11
CA ALA A 155 -12.07 -20.55 2.62
C ALA A 155 -13.46 -21.16 2.88
N ASN A 156 -14.17 -20.67 3.90
CA ASN A 156 -15.51 -21.13 4.29
C ASN A 156 -16.64 -20.29 3.68
N ALA A 157 -16.31 -19.33 2.81
CA ALA A 157 -17.30 -18.49 2.16
C ALA A 157 -18.27 -19.32 1.31
N PRO A 158 -19.54 -18.91 1.21
CA PRO A 158 -20.51 -19.56 0.35
C PRO A 158 -20.06 -19.64 -1.12
N PRO A 159 -20.50 -20.65 -1.90
CA PRO A 159 -20.11 -20.80 -3.29
C PRO A 159 -20.40 -19.57 -4.17
N GLU A 160 -21.48 -18.84 -3.89
CA GLU A 160 -21.85 -17.59 -4.56
C GLU A 160 -20.82 -16.48 -4.39
N SER A 161 -20.02 -16.52 -3.32
CA SER A 161 -18.99 -15.53 -3.04
C SER A 161 -17.73 -15.73 -3.89
N ARG A 162 -17.59 -16.88 -4.58
CA ARG A 162 -16.38 -17.22 -5.36
C ARG A 162 -16.10 -16.29 -6.53
N ASP A 163 -17.14 -15.63 -7.03
CA ASP A 163 -17.00 -14.65 -8.09
C ASP A 163 -16.74 -13.24 -7.53
N LYS A 164 -16.88 -12.95 -6.24
CA LYS A 164 -16.62 -11.60 -5.70
C LYS A 164 -15.12 -11.27 -5.75
N VAL A 165 -14.76 -10.15 -6.37
CA VAL A 165 -13.37 -9.73 -6.68
C VAL A 165 -13.01 -8.35 -6.15
N ALA A 166 -13.96 -7.67 -5.50
CA ALA A 166 -13.75 -6.33 -4.98
C ALA A 166 -14.46 -6.14 -3.63
N ILE A 167 -13.98 -5.16 -2.87
CA ILE A 167 -14.61 -4.65 -1.65
C ILE A 167 -14.80 -3.14 -1.84
N LEU A 168 -15.99 -2.65 -1.51
CA LEU A 168 -16.27 -1.21 -1.48
C LEU A 168 -16.08 -0.71 -0.05
N LEU A 169 -15.26 0.32 0.11
CA LEU A 169 -15.01 0.95 1.40
C LEU A 169 -15.43 2.41 1.37
N ASN A 170 -16.03 2.87 2.46
CA ASN A 170 -16.49 4.23 2.66
C ASN A 170 -15.64 4.89 3.74
N VAL A 171 -15.12 6.09 3.44
CA VAL A 171 -14.28 6.87 4.35
C VAL A 171 -15.06 8.03 4.93
N HIS A 172 -14.97 8.21 6.24
CA HIS A 172 -15.66 9.22 7.03
C HIS A 172 -14.69 9.94 7.98
N ILE A 173 -15.07 11.12 8.47
CA ILE A 173 -14.34 11.83 9.52
C ILE A 173 -14.70 11.22 10.89
N ALA A 174 -13.71 10.83 11.68
CA ALA A 174 -13.89 10.25 13.00
C ALA A 174 -14.39 11.30 14.02
N GLY A 175 -15.26 10.89 14.95
CA GLY A 175 -15.71 11.74 16.06
C GLY A 175 -17.04 12.47 15.87
N GLN A 176 -17.75 12.28 14.75
CA GLN A 176 -19.20 12.53 14.74
C GLN A 176 -19.89 11.39 15.50
N ALA A 177 -20.55 11.72 16.61
CA ALA A 177 -21.34 10.77 17.39
C ALA A 177 -22.53 10.27 16.53
N GLY A 178 -22.48 9.00 16.14
CA GLY A 178 -23.35 8.43 15.09
C GLY A 178 -22.61 8.47 13.75
N ALA A 179 -21.85 7.44 13.43
CA ALA A 179 -22.30 6.37 12.54
C ALA A 179 -22.15 6.76 11.04
N PRO A 180 -22.00 5.78 10.13
CA PRO A 180 -21.92 5.93 8.67
C PRO A 180 -23.11 6.63 7.96
N ASP A 181 -23.86 7.52 8.62
CA ASP A 181 -25.07 8.17 8.10
C ASP A 181 -24.79 9.44 7.27
N SER A 182 -23.61 10.02 7.38
CA SER A 182 -23.15 11.08 6.48
C SER A 182 -22.59 10.47 5.19
N ALA A 183 -22.82 11.11 4.04
CA ALA A 183 -22.20 10.69 2.79
C ALA A 183 -20.67 10.56 2.94
N PRO A 184 -20.05 9.49 2.42
CA PRO A 184 -18.62 9.27 2.54
C PRO A 184 -17.84 10.39 1.83
N ILE A 185 -16.74 10.84 2.43
CA ILE A 185 -15.86 11.86 1.83
C ILE A 185 -14.96 11.27 0.73
N THR A 186 -14.66 9.97 0.85
CA THR A 186 -13.89 9.20 -0.14
C THR A 186 -14.52 7.81 -0.23
N ARG A 187 -14.62 7.28 -1.45
CA ARG A 187 -14.88 5.85 -1.66
C ARG A 187 -13.62 5.16 -2.14
N ILE A 188 -13.40 3.93 -1.69
CA ILE A 188 -12.30 3.08 -2.13
C ILE A 188 -12.87 1.82 -2.76
N VAL A 189 -12.56 1.60 -4.03
CA VAL A 189 -12.79 0.34 -4.74
C VAL A 189 -11.52 -0.49 -4.61
N LEU A 190 -11.51 -1.39 -3.64
CA LEU A 190 -10.40 -2.31 -3.37
C LEU A 190 -10.61 -3.58 -4.21
N LEU A 191 -9.84 -3.74 -5.28
CA LEU A 191 -9.81 -4.96 -6.08
C LEU A 191 -8.90 -5.97 -5.39
N LYS A 192 -9.42 -7.15 -5.07
CA LYS A 192 -8.65 -8.25 -4.49
C LYS A 192 -8.50 -9.35 -5.55
N PRO A 193 -7.31 -9.51 -6.17
CA PRO A 193 -7.06 -10.58 -7.12
C PRO A 193 -7.37 -11.93 -6.49
N ARG A 194 -8.22 -12.71 -7.16
CA ARG A 194 -8.50 -14.10 -6.81
C ARG A 194 -8.77 -14.87 -8.08
N LEU A 195 -8.48 -16.17 -8.07
CA LEU A 195 -8.86 -17.03 -9.18
C LEU A 195 -10.37 -17.32 -9.12
N THR A 196 -11.13 -16.71 -10.03
CA THR A 196 -12.59 -16.90 -10.13
C THR A 196 -12.95 -18.05 -11.07
N PRO A 197 -14.09 -18.73 -10.88
CA PRO A 197 -14.63 -19.70 -11.86
C PRO A 197 -14.70 -19.14 -13.29
N SER A 198 -15.06 -17.86 -13.43
CA SER A 198 -15.16 -17.17 -14.72
C SER A 198 -13.83 -16.76 -15.36
N ALA A 199 -12.68 -17.08 -14.76
CA ALA A 199 -11.37 -16.70 -15.31
C ALA A 199 -11.08 -17.43 -16.65
N PRO A 200 -10.20 -16.90 -17.51
CA PRO A 200 -9.76 -17.59 -18.72
C PRO A 200 -9.23 -19.01 -18.45
N ALA A 201 -9.38 -19.92 -19.42
CA ALA A 201 -9.08 -21.34 -19.23
C ALA A 201 -7.59 -21.62 -18.97
N ASP A 202 -6.72 -20.92 -19.68
CA ASP A 202 -5.27 -20.87 -19.48
C ASP A 202 -4.90 -20.35 -18.08
N VAL A 203 -5.51 -19.26 -17.63
CA VAL A 203 -5.28 -18.71 -16.28
C VAL A 203 -5.71 -19.70 -15.19
N ARG A 204 -6.85 -20.40 -15.37
CA ARG A 204 -7.28 -21.45 -14.43
C ARG A 204 -6.33 -22.64 -14.43
N GLN A 205 -5.81 -23.03 -15.60
CA GLN A 205 -4.82 -24.10 -15.69
C GLN A 205 -3.52 -23.69 -15.00
N TYR A 206 -3.07 -22.46 -15.20
CA TYR A 206 -1.89 -21.91 -14.51
C TYR A 206 -2.08 -21.95 -12.99
N GLY A 207 -3.19 -21.44 -12.47
CA GLY A 207 -3.49 -21.45 -11.03
C GLY A 207 -3.62 -22.87 -10.45
N ALA A 208 -4.08 -23.85 -11.24
CA ALA A 208 -4.10 -25.25 -10.80
C ALA A 208 -2.68 -25.84 -10.62
N MET A 209 -1.69 -25.32 -11.34
CA MET A 209 -0.28 -25.72 -11.21
C MET A 209 0.48 -24.87 -10.18
N HIS A 210 -0.05 -23.70 -9.79
CA HIS A 210 0.59 -22.73 -8.90
C HIS A 210 -0.36 -22.34 -7.76
N PRO A 211 -0.43 -23.11 -6.67
CA PRO A 211 -1.43 -22.91 -5.60
C PRO A 211 -1.36 -21.55 -4.88
N ALA A 212 -0.20 -20.87 -4.94
CA ALA A 212 -0.03 -19.55 -4.36
C ALA A 212 -0.58 -18.43 -5.27
N PHE A 213 -0.81 -18.68 -6.56
CA PHE A 213 -1.39 -17.72 -7.48
C PHE A 213 -2.86 -17.41 -7.13
N PRO A 214 -3.31 -16.14 -7.15
CA PRO A 214 -2.58 -14.91 -7.50
C PRO A 214 -2.05 -14.13 -6.27
N GLN A 215 -1.85 -14.80 -5.14
CA GLN A 215 -1.41 -14.24 -3.86
C GLN A 215 0.05 -14.61 -3.55
N GLU A 216 0.89 -14.71 -4.59
CA GLU A 216 2.27 -15.16 -4.48
C GLU A 216 3.13 -14.22 -3.64
N GLY A 217 4.21 -14.76 -3.07
CA GLY A 217 5.14 -14.00 -2.25
C GLY A 217 5.88 -12.94 -3.07
N THR A 218 6.08 -11.76 -2.50
CA THR A 218 6.78 -10.62 -3.13
C THR A 218 8.30 -10.77 -3.20
N ALA A 219 8.83 -11.91 -2.74
CA ALA A 219 10.26 -12.23 -2.80
C ALA A 219 10.72 -12.57 -4.22
N ASP A 220 9.82 -13.09 -5.07
CA ASP A 220 10.07 -13.26 -6.49
C ASP A 220 9.57 -12.04 -7.25
N GLN A 221 10.49 -11.31 -7.87
CA GLN A 221 10.19 -10.13 -8.68
C GLN A 221 10.48 -10.37 -10.18
N PHE A 222 10.93 -11.56 -10.55
CA PHE A 222 11.35 -11.90 -11.91
C PHE A 222 10.40 -12.92 -12.52
N PHE A 223 9.23 -12.44 -12.95
CA PHE A 223 8.22 -13.30 -13.54
C PHE A 223 8.68 -13.87 -14.88
N ASP A 224 8.42 -15.15 -15.09
CA ASP A 224 8.49 -15.73 -16.42
C ASP A 224 7.29 -15.29 -17.29
N GLU A 225 7.32 -15.63 -18.58
CA GLU A 225 6.28 -15.20 -19.53
C GLU A 225 4.89 -15.74 -19.15
N ALA A 226 4.81 -16.99 -18.68
CA ALA A 226 3.56 -17.63 -18.32
C ALA A 226 2.93 -17.01 -17.07
N GLN A 227 3.75 -16.72 -16.05
CA GLN A 227 3.33 -16.03 -14.83
C GLN A 227 2.85 -14.63 -15.15
N TRP A 228 3.65 -13.86 -15.90
CA TRP A 228 3.31 -12.49 -16.27
C TRP A 228 2.00 -12.42 -17.06
N GLU A 229 1.85 -13.26 -18.09
CA GLU A 229 0.64 -13.30 -18.91
C GLU A 229 -0.58 -13.76 -18.10
N SER A 230 -0.40 -14.69 -17.16
CA SER A 230 -1.48 -15.15 -16.27
C SER A 230 -1.98 -14.03 -15.34
N TYR A 231 -1.07 -13.25 -14.74
CA TYR A 231 -1.45 -12.06 -13.96
C TYR A 231 -2.13 -11.00 -14.82
N ARG A 232 -1.59 -10.71 -16.01
CA ARG A 232 -2.17 -9.73 -16.93
C ARG A 232 -3.58 -10.14 -17.37
N ALA A 233 -3.76 -11.39 -17.78
CA ALA A 233 -5.04 -11.93 -18.21
C ALA A 233 -6.07 -11.98 -17.08
N LEU A 234 -5.65 -12.37 -15.86
CA LEU A 234 -6.51 -12.31 -14.67
C LEU A 234 -6.92 -10.87 -14.36
N GLY A 235 -5.98 -9.94 -14.37
CA GLY A 235 -6.22 -8.52 -14.14
C GLY A 235 -7.21 -7.93 -15.15
N VAL A 236 -7.08 -8.27 -16.44
CA VAL A 236 -8.06 -7.87 -17.47
C VAL A 236 -9.44 -8.48 -17.21
N ALA A 237 -9.51 -9.74 -16.81
CA ALA A 237 -10.77 -10.40 -16.50
C ALA A 237 -11.50 -9.72 -15.33
N ILE A 238 -10.79 -9.42 -14.24
CA ILE A 238 -11.32 -8.70 -13.08
C ILE A 238 -11.71 -7.26 -13.46
N GLY A 239 -10.82 -6.55 -14.15
CA GLY A 239 -11.05 -5.16 -14.56
C GLY A 239 -12.29 -4.99 -15.44
N ARG A 240 -12.54 -5.94 -16.37
CA ARG A 240 -13.74 -5.93 -17.22
C ARG A 240 -15.04 -6.07 -16.43
N ARG A 241 -15.03 -6.79 -15.31
CA ARG A 241 -16.22 -6.96 -14.46
C ARG A 241 -16.56 -5.66 -13.74
N ILE A 242 -15.54 -4.97 -13.24
CA ILE A 242 -15.67 -3.66 -12.57
C ILE A 242 -16.06 -2.56 -13.57
N ALA A 243 -15.44 -2.56 -14.75
CA ALA A 243 -15.68 -1.56 -15.79
C ALA A 243 -16.95 -1.82 -16.63
N SER A 244 -17.75 -2.83 -16.30
CA SER A 244 -19.02 -3.08 -16.99
C SER A 244 -19.95 -1.87 -16.84
N SER A 245 -20.72 -1.53 -17.88
CA SER A 245 -21.53 -0.30 -17.90
C SER A 245 -22.50 -0.19 -16.72
N ALA A 246 -23.09 -1.30 -16.28
CA ALA A 246 -23.99 -1.34 -15.13
C ALA A 246 -23.25 -1.08 -13.81
N VAL A 247 -22.15 -1.80 -13.55
CA VAL A 247 -21.36 -1.65 -12.31
C VAL A 247 -20.72 -0.26 -12.25
N ALA A 248 -20.10 0.19 -13.33
CA ALA A 248 -19.51 1.52 -13.42
C ALA A 248 -20.55 2.62 -13.20
N SER A 249 -21.74 2.52 -13.82
CA SER A 249 -22.81 3.50 -13.60
C SER A 249 -23.33 3.47 -12.16
N ARG A 250 -23.40 2.29 -11.52
CA ARG A 250 -23.86 2.17 -10.14
C ARG A 250 -22.83 2.70 -9.13
N LEU A 251 -21.54 2.48 -9.38
CA LEU A 251 -20.44 2.97 -8.55
C LEU A 251 -20.20 4.49 -8.70
N PHE A 252 -20.26 4.98 -9.94
CA PHE A 252 -19.82 6.34 -10.31
C PHE A 252 -20.95 7.30 -10.68
N GLY A 253 -22.19 6.82 -10.85
CA GLY A 253 -23.32 7.66 -11.26
C GLY A 253 -23.83 8.65 -10.21
N HIS A 254 -23.24 8.63 -9.01
CA HIS A 254 -23.55 9.54 -7.91
C HIS A 254 -22.32 10.34 -7.42
N VAL A 255 -21.24 10.38 -8.21
CA VAL A 255 -20.04 11.20 -7.95
C VAL A 255 -20.16 12.53 -8.68
#